data_AF-A0A966UST3-F1
#
_entry.id   AF-A0A966UST3-F1
#
_cell.length_a   1.000
_cell.length_b   1.000
_cell.length_c   1.000
_cell.angle_alpha   90.00
_cell.angle_beta   90.00
_cell.angle_gamma   90.00
#
_symmetry.space_group_name_H-M   'P 1'
#
loop_
_entity.id
_entity.type
_entity.pdbx_description
1 polymer ?
#
loop_
_entity_poly.entity_id
_entity_poly.type
_entity_poly.pdbx_seq_one_letter_code
_entity_poly.pdbx_strand_id
1 'polypeptide(L)'
;MEQRTEEWFQSRLGKVTASRISDVIAKTKTGFSTSRQNYLVQLVSERLTGKKGDSYVNQYMLDGIEREPVAKELYEKLHNVTVTEVGFFDHPTIANSGASPDGAVNAEIEGKFAGLIEIKCPIETTHTNTLMSKTVPSKYIPQIQWQMASVGANVKWVDFISYNPNFPENLQLFVTRVERDDEYIASLEVEVKQFLEEVETTILKLKE
;
A
#
# COMPACT_ATOMS: atom_id res chain seq x y z
N MET A 1 -10.91 -7.96 -10.39
CA MET A 1 -11.39 -8.07 -8.99
C MET A 1 -11.50 -6.65 -8.45
N GLU A 2 -12.67 -6.25 -7.97
CA GLU A 2 -12.92 -4.91 -7.41
C GLU A 2 -12.42 -4.84 -5.97
N GLN A 3 -11.95 -3.68 -5.51
CA GLN A 3 -11.47 -3.54 -4.13
C GLN A 3 -12.63 -3.54 -3.12
N ARG A 4 -12.32 -3.89 -1.87
CA ARG A 4 -13.29 -3.91 -0.75
C ARG A 4 -14.44 -4.92 -0.90
N THR A 5 -14.40 -5.80 -1.90
CA THR A 5 -15.30 -6.96 -1.98
C THR A 5 -14.78 -8.12 -1.12
N GLU A 6 -15.62 -9.12 -0.87
CA GLU A 6 -15.22 -10.32 -0.13
C GLU A 6 -14.09 -11.06 -0.85
N GLU A 7 -14.16 -11.19 -2.18
CA GLU A 7 -13.11 -11.82 -2.98
C GLU A 7 -11.77 -11.08 -2.83
N TRP A 8 -11.81 -9.75 -2.73
CA TRP A 8 -10.62 -8.94 -2.47
C TRP A 8 -10.04 -9.18 -1.07
N PHE A 9 -10.88 -9.25 -0.03
CA PHE A 9 -10.42 -9.59 1.31
C PHE A 9 -9.81 -10.98 1.36
N GLN A 10 -10.44 -11.97 0.71
CA GLN A 10 -9.93 -13.33 0.62
C GLN A 10 -8.60 -13.41 -0.13
N SER A 11 -8.45 -12.65 -1.22
CA SER A 11 -7.19 -12.62 -2.00
C SER A 11 -5.98 -12.13 -1.18
N ARG A 12 -6.22 -11.36 -0.12
CA ARG A 12 -5.21 -10.74 0.75
C ARG A 12 -4.95 -11.51 2.04
N LEU A 13 -5.84 -12.44 2.40
CA LEU A 13 -5.82 -13.12 3.68
C LEU A 13 -4.50 -13.88 3.88
N GLY A 14 -3.81 -13.62 5.00
CA GLY A 14 -2.55 -14.29 5.32
C GLY A 14 -1.36 -13.88 4.43
N LYS A 15 -1.50 -12.86 3.58
CA LYS A 15 -0.45 -12.34 2.71
C LYS A 15 0.19 -11.06 3.26
N VAL A 16 1.47 -10.88 2.97
CA VAL A 16 2.14 -9.59 3.14
C VAL A 16 1.58 -8.60 2.11
N THR A 17 1.03 -7.47 2.56
CA THR A 17 0.47 -6.46 1.66
C THR A 17 1.31 -5.18 1.68
N ALA A 18 1.37 -4.47 0.54
CA ALA A 18 2.16 -3.25 0.37
C ALA A 18 2.03 -2.25 1.55
N SER A 19 0.82 -2.00 2.03
CA SER A 19 0.56 -1.05 3.12
C SER A 19 1.14 -1.47 4.48
N ARG A 20 1.64 -2.70 4.61
CA ARG A 20 2.25 -3.25 5.83
C ARG A 20 3.74 -3.53 5.69
N ILE A 21 4.36 -3.19 4.55
CA ILE A 21 5.81 -3.40 4.34
C ILE A 21 6.64 -2.60 5.35
N SER A 22 6.18 -1.41 5.75
CA SER A 22 6.83 -0.64 6.81
C SER A 22 6.91 -1.38 8.13
N ASP A 23 5.93 -2.25 8.46
CA ASP A 23 5.97 -3.09 9.66
C ASP A 23 6.95 -4.26 9.49
N VAL A 24 7.03 -4.85 8.31
CA VAL A 24 7.96 -5.95 8.00
C VAL A 24 9.41 -5.53 8.22
N ILE A 25 9.77 -4.32 7.78
CA ILE A 25 11.14 -3.80 7.87
C ILE A 25 11.41 -2.99 9.16
N ALA A 26 10.42 -2.85 10.04
CA ALA A 26 10.54 -2.02 11.21
C ALA A 26 11.56 -2.60 12.21
N LYS A 27 12.60 -1.82 12.49
CA LYS A 27 13.69 -2.13 13.42
C LYS A 27 13.81 -1.06 14.49
N THR A 28 14.24 -1.47 15.67
CA THR A 28 14.63 -0.65 16.82
C THR A 28 16.14 -0.78 17.03
N LYS A 29 16.70 -0.04 18.00
CA LYS A 29 18.13 -0.14 18.35
C LYS A 29 18.57 -1.55 18.78
N THR A 30 17.63 -2.38 19.26
CA THR A 30 17.91 -3.69 19.84
C THR A 30 17.39 -4.86 19.01
N GLY A 31 16.91 -4.62 17.78
CA GLY A 31 16.36 -5.67 16.90
C GLY A 31 15.01 -5.28 16.31
N PHE A 32 14.19 -6.26 15.93
CA PHE A 32 12.89 -6.02 15.30
C PHE A 32 11.90 -5.28 16.21
N SER A 33 11.01 -4.48 15.60
CA SER A 33 10.01 -3.71 16.33
C SER A 33 8.83 -4.58 16.81
N THR A 34 8.08 -4.04 17.78
CA THR A 34 6.79 -4.58 18.18
C THR A 34 5.78 -4.62 17.03
N SER A 35 5.83 -3.66 16.10
CA SER A 35 4.89 -3.64 14.95
C SER A 35 5.15 -4.79 14.00
N ARG A 36 6.42 -5.16 13.76
CA ARG A 36 6.79 -6.35 12.99
C ARG A 36 6.26 -7.63 13.66
N GLN A 37 6.50 -7.76 14.96
CA GLN A 37 6.04 -8.94 15.71
C GLN A 37 4.52 -9.06 15.71
N ASN A 38 3.79 -7.96 15.91
CA ASN A 38 2.33 -7.95 15.85
C ASN A 38 1.82 -8.36 14.46
N TYR A 39 2.48 -7.91 13.39
CA TYR A 39 2.09 -8.29 12.04
C TYR A 39 2.38 -9.77 11.76
N LEU A 40 3.48 -10.33 12.26
CA LEU A 40 3.79 -11.76 12.16
C LEU A 40 2.68 -12.58 12.82
N VAL A 41 2.32 -12.25 14.07
CA VAL A 41 1.25 -12.93 14.82
C VAL A 41 -0.09 -12.82 14.09
N GLN A 42 -0.38 -11.66 13.50
CA GLN A 42 -1.58 -11.49 12.68
C GLN A 42 -1.60 -12.47 11.50
N LEU A 43 -0.54 -12.54 10.68
CA LEU A 43 -0.51 -13.43 9.51
C LEU A 43 -0.55 -14.91 9.89
N VAL A 44 0.13 -15.31 10.97
CA VAL A 44 0.04 -16.66 11.53
C VAL A 44 -1.40 -16.99 11.91
N SER A 45 -2.09 -16.07 12.61
CA SER A 45 -3.48 -16.25 13.04
C SER A 45 -4.43 -16.34 11.86
N GLU A 46 -4.29 -15.47 10.85
CA GLU A 46 -5.09 -15.48 9.64
C GLU A 46 -4.94 -16.80 8.87
N ARG A 47 -3.71 -17.31 8.73
CA ARG A 47 -3.43 -18.59 8.05
C ARG A 47 -3.94 -19.82 8.82
N LEU A 48 -3.88 -19.80 10.14
CA LEU A 48 -4.37 -20.91 10.97
C LEU A 48 -5.90 -20.94 11.05
N THR A 49 -6.54 -19.78 11.10
CA THR A 49 -8.00 -19.68 11.30
C THR A 49 -8.78 -19.62 9.99
N GLY A 50 -8.13 -19.25 8.88
CA GLY A 50 -8.80 -18.95 7.62
C GLY A 50 -9.71 -17.72 7.71
N LYS A 51 -9.52 -16.86 8.72
CA LYS A 51 -10.35 -15.69 8.98
C LYS A 51 -9.48 -14.45 9.15
N LYS A 52 -9.94 -13.35 8.57
CA LYS A 52 -9.35 -12.03 8.82
C LYS A 52 -9.62 -11.63 10.28
N GLY A 53 -8.63 -11.09 10.96
CA GLY A 53 -8.83 -10.50 12.29
C GLY A 53 -9.70 -9.23 12.21
N ASP A 54 -10.27 -8.84 13.34
CA ASP A 54 -11.05 -7.60 13.42
C ASP A 54 -10.17 -6.39 13.05
N SER A 55 -10.63 -5.60 12.09
CA SER A 55 -9.98 -4.34 11.73
C SER A 55 -10.79 -3.18 12.30
N TYR A 56 -10.20 -2.44 13.24
CA TYR A 56 -10.78 -1.20 13.74
C TYR A 56 -10.66 -0.10 12.68
N VAL A 57 -11.80 0.50 12.32
CA VAL A 57 -11.86 1.67 11.45
C VAL A 57 -12.36 2.83 12.30
N ASN A 58 -11.54 3.87 12.45
CA ASN A 58 -11.95 5.09 13.13
C ASN A 58 -12.58 6.09 12.14
N GLN A 59 -13.16 7.17 12.66
CA GLN A 59 -13.80 8.19 11.83
C GLN A 59 -12.86 8.78 10.77
N TYR A 60 -11.59 9.05 11.11
CA TYR A 60 -10.63 9.60 10.16
C TYR A 60 -10.33 8.65 8.99
N MET A 61 -10.36 7.34 9.23
CA MET A 61 -10.21 6.33 8.17
C MET A 61 -11.46 6.24 7.29
N LEU A 62 -12.66 6.34 7.87
CA LEU A 62 -13.93 6.40 7.12
C LEU A 62 -13.98 7.65 6.24
N ASP A 63 -13.69 8.82 6.82
CA ASP A 63 -13.60 10.08 6.09
C ASP A 63 -12.62 9.97 4.91
N GLY A 64 -11.47 9.31 5.12
CA GLY A 64 -10.50 9.10 4.07
C GLY A 64 -11.04 8.25 2.92
N ILE A 65 -11.73 7.15 3.26
CA ILE A 65 -12.39 6.25 2.31
C ILE A 65 -13.45 6.99 1.47
N GLU A 66 -14.24 7.86 2.09
CA GLU A 66 -15.30 8.62 1.42
C GLU A 66 -14.75 9.73 0.51
N ARG A 67 -13.58 10.28 0.85
CA ARG A 67 -12.94 11.39 0.10
C ARG A 67 -12.07 10.93 -1.05
N GLU A 68 -11.62 9.68 -1.04
CA GLU A 68 -10.72 9.10 -2.05
C GLU A 68 -11.25 9.23 -3.50
N PRO A 69 -12.55 9.00 -3.80
CA PRO A 69 -13.07 9.19 -5.15
C PRO A 69 -12.95 10.64 -5.66
N VAL A 70 -13.13 11.62 -4.78
CA VAL A 70 -13.00 13.05 -5.12
C VAL A 70 -11.53 13.41 -5.38
N ALA A 71 -10.60 12.88 -4.58
CA ALA A 71 -9.16 13.06 -4.81
C ALA A 71 -8.73 12.52 -6.18
N LYS A 72 -9.26 11.35 -6.56
CA LYS A 72 -9.02 10.73 -7.87
C LYS A 72 -9.53 11.61 -9.02
N GLU A 73 -10.77 12.07 -8.94
CA GLU A 73 -11.38 12.94 -9.97
C GLU A 73 -10.58 14.26 -10.14
N LEU A 74 -10.15 14.87 -9.03
CA LEU A 74 -9.33 16.08 -9.07
C LEU A 74 -7.96 15.82 -9.73
N TYR A 75 -7.33 14.69 -9.43
CA TYR A 75 -6.07 14.29 -10.08
C TYR A 75 -6.26 14.08 -11.58
N GLU A 76 -7.29 13.34 -12.00
CA GLU A 76 -7.61 13.11 -13.41
C GLU A 76 -7.79 14.42 -14.18
N LYS A 77 -8.56 15.35 -13.60
CA LYS A 77 -8.81 16.67 -14.20
C LYS A 77 -7.55 17.53 -14.26
N LEU A 78 -6.76 17.57 -13.19
CA LEU A 78 -5.56 18.43 -13.11
C LEU A 78 -4.47 17.95 -14.08
N HIS A 79 -4.29 16.64 -14.21
CA HIS A 79 -3.25 16.04 -15.02
C HIS A 79 -3.71 15.64 -16.43
N ASN A 80 -5.01 15.80 -16.73
CA ASN A 80 -5.63 15.39 -17.99
C ASN A 80 -5.33 13.92 -18.34
N VAL A 81 -5.57 13.04 -17.37
CA VAL A 81 -5.36 11.58 -17.45
C VAL A 81 -6.61 10.84 -17.03
N THR A 82 -6.67 9.54 -17.33
CA THR A 82 -7.70 8.63 -16.80
C THR A 82 -7.07 7.66 -15.81
N VAL A 83 -7.76 7.41 -14.71
CA VAL A 83 -7.37 6.45 -13.67
C VAL A 83 -8.36 5.30 -13.64
N THR A 84 -7.87 4.12 -13.96
CA THR A 84 -8.65 2.88 -13.88
C THR A 84 -8.48 2.24 -12.50
N GLU A 85 -9.59 1.86 -11.87
CA GLU A 85 -9.53 1.09 -10.62
C GLU A 85 -8.95 -0.30 -10.88
N VAL A 86 -8.10 -0.74 -9.97
CA VAL A 86 -7.41 -2.04 -10.07
C VAL A 86 -7.57 -2.84 -8.78
N GLY A 87 -7.47 -4.16 -8.91
CA GLY A 87 -7.67 -5.09 -7.79
C GLY A 87 -6.42 -5.33 -6.95
N PHE A 88 -6.22 -6.58 -6.55
CA PHE A 88 -5.01 -7.05 -5.89
C PHE A 88 -4.08 -7.73 -6.91
N PHE A 89 -2.81 -7.38 -6.88
CA PHE A 89 -1.75 -7.99 -7.66
C PHE A 89 -0.86 -8.80 -6.73
N ASP A 90 -0.78 -10.10 -6.95
CA ASP A 90 0.21 -10.96 -6.31
C ASP A 90 1.61 -10.59 -6.81
N HIS A 91 2.60 -10.63 -5.90
CA HIS A 91 3.99 -10.43 -6.27
C HIS A 91 4.44 -11.53 -7.23
N PRO A 92 5.10 -11.20 -8.36
CA PRO A 92 5.36 -12.16 -9.44
C PRO A 92 6.23 -13.35 -9.02
N THR A 93 7.08 -13.19 -8.00
CA THR A 93 8.06 -14.20 -7.57
C THR A 93 8.01 -14.54 -6.08
N ILE A 94 7.26 -13.79 -5.26
CA ILE A 94 7.23 -13.96 -3.80
C ILE A 94 5.81 -14.34 -3.40
N ALA A 95 5.57 -15.63 -3.27
CA ALA A 95 4.28 -16.16 -2.87
C ALA A 95 3.82 -15.55 -1.52
N ASN A 96 2.50 -15.47 -1.35
CA ASN A 96 1.88 -14.87 -0.16
C ASN A 96 2.28 -13.41 0.09
N SER A 97 2.52 -12.65 -0.97
CA SER A 97 2.71 -11.20 -0.90
C SER A 97 2.12 -10.49 -2.12
N GLY A 98 1.77 -9.22 -2.00
CA GLY A 98 1.23 -8.44 -3.12
C GLY A 98 0.79 -7.03 -2.75
N ALA A 99 0.06 -6.37 -3.65
CA ALA A 99 -0.36 -4.99 -3.50
C ALA A 99 -1.74 -4.68 -4.12
N SER A 100 -2.40 -3.65 -3.60
CA SER A 100 -3.57 -3.02 -4.23
C SER A 100 -3.26 -1.54 -4.39
N PRO A 101 -2.81 -1.08 -5.56
CA PRO A 101 -2.74 0.34 -5.88
C PRO A 101 -4.14 0.98 -5.93
N ASP A 102 -4.25 2.27 -5.65
CA ASP A 102 -5.55 2.96 -5.66
C ASP A 102 -6.06 3.20 -7.10
N GLY A 103 -5.16 3.13 -8.09
CA GLY A 103 -5.53 3.12 -9.49
C GLY A 103 -4.32 3.03 -10.42
N ALA A 104 -4.60 2.75 -11.69
CA ALA A 104 -3.62 2.74 -12.77
C ALA A 104 -3.88 3.90 -13.75
N VAL A 105 -2.83 4.65 -14.06
CA VAL A 105 -2.91 5.83 -14.93
C VAL A 105 -2.80 5.44 -16.40
N ASN A 106 -3.69 5.99 -17.22
CA ASN A 106 -3.76 5.81 -18.67
C ASN A 106 -3.55 4.36 -19.08
N ALA A 107 -4.40 3.46 -18.56
CA ALA A 107 -4.40 2.07 -18.97
C ALA A 107 -4.80 1.98 -20.45
N GLU A 108 -3.82 2.01 -21.36
CA GLU A 108 -4.07 1.96 -22.81
C GLU A 108 -4.69 0.62 -23.22
N ILE A 109 -4.32 -0.44 -22.50
CA ILE A 109 -4.81 -1.83 -22.62
C ILE A 109 -4.83 -2.42 -21.20
N GLU A 110 -5.75 -3.34 -20.89
CA GLU A 110 -5.73 -4.09 -19.64
C GLU A 110 -4.34 -4.71 -19.39
N GLY A 111 -3.69 -4.33 -18.28
CA GLY A 111 -2.33 -4.77 -17.95
C GLY A 111 -1.17 -3.94 -18.53
N LYS A 112 -1.44 -2.87 -19.29
CA LYS A 112 -0.44 -1.85 -19.66
C LYS A 112 -0.81 -0.52 -19.02
N PHE A 113 -0.02 -0.13 -18.03
CA PHE A 113 -0.23 1.09 -17.25
C PHE A 113 0.93 2.06 -17.49
N ALA A 114 0.65 3.35 -17.63
CA ALA A 114 1.70 4.36 -17.70
C ALA A 114 2.40 4.53 -16.33
N GLY A 115 1.62 4.37 -15.26
CA GLY A 115 2.04 4.39 -13.86
C GLY A 115 0.86 4.07 -12.95
N LEU A 116 1.05 4.23 -11.64
CA LEU A 116 0.00 4.02 -10.63
C LEU A 116 -0.25 5.29 -9.84
N ILE A 117 -1.30 5.29 -9.03
CA ILE A 117 -1.51 6.30 -8.00
C ILE A 117 -1.63 5.66 -6.61
N GLU A 118 -1.24 6.44 -5.61
CA GLU A 118 -1.44 6.16 -4.19
C GLU A 118 -2.05 7.40 -3.53
N ILE A 119 -3.33 7.32 -3.16
CA ILE A 119 -4.13 8.39 -2.59
C ILE A 119 -4.17 8.26 -1.07
N LYS A 120 -3.82 9.34 -0.38
CA LYS A 120 -4.08 9.53 1.04
C LYS A 120 -5.00 10.72 1.23
N CYS A 121 -6.05 10.52 2.01
CA CYS A 121 -6.97 11.58 2.44
C CYS A 121 -6.83 11.83 3.95
N PRO A 122 -5.69 12.40 4.42
CA PRO A 122 -5.42 12.49 5.85
C PRO A 122 -6.10 13.71 6.50
N ILE A 123 -6.03 13.78 7.82
CA ILE A 123 -6.40 14.99 8.59
C ILE A 123 -5.53 16.20 8.23
N GLU A 124 -5.98 17.38 8.60
CA GLU A 124 -5.43 18.68 8.21
C GLU A 124 -3.97 18.82 8.62
N THR A 125 -3.60 18.41 9.82
CA THR A 125 -2.22 18.51 10.31
C THR A 125 -1.25 17.65 9.49
N THR A 126 -1.68 16.46 9.08
CA THR A 126 -0.87 15.56 8.26
C THR A 126 -0.78 16.04 6.81
N HIS A 127 -1.89 16.57 6.27
CA HIS A 127 -1.88 17.20 4.96
C HIS A 127 -0.97 18.44 4.94
N THR A 128 -1.06 19.30 5.96
CA THR A 128 -0.19 20.47 6.13
C THR A 128 1.29 20.09 6.18
N ASN A 129 1.66 19.04 6.92
CA ASN A 129 3.04 18.55 6.95
C ASN A 129 3.53 18.12 5.56
N THR A 130 2.65 17.48 4.78
CA THR A 130 2.96 17.08 3.39
C THR A 130 3.17 18.31 2.50
N LEU A 131 2.29 19.32 2.60
CA LEU A 131 2.41 20.57 1.85
C LEU A 131 3.70 21.34 2.20
N MET A 132 4.08 21.35 3.47
CA MET A 132 5.31 22.02 3.94
C MET A 132 6.57 21.28 3.50
N SER A 133 6.60 19.94 3.64
CA SER A 133 7.78 19.15 3.29
C SER A 133 7.94 19.01 1.77
N LYS A 134 6.84 19.06 1.02
CA LYS A 134 6.77 18.77 -0.43
C LYS A 134 7.37 17.41 -0.77
N THR A 135 7.30 16.47 0.16
CA THR A 135 7.84 15.12 0.03
C THR A 135 6.82 14.09 0.48
N VAL A 136 6.95 12.88 -0.05
CA VAL A 136 6.17 11.74 0.44
C VAL A 136 6.61 11.41 1.86
N PRO A 137 5.69 11.28 2.83
CA PRO A 137 6.04 10.77 4.15
C PRO A 137 6.75 9.42 4.04
N SER A 138 7.93 9.30 4.64
CA SER A 138 8.84 8.15 4.46
C SER A 138 8.19 6.79 4.71
N LYS A 139 7.21 6.72 5.60
CA LYS A 139 6.42 5.51 5.89
C LYS A 139 5.65 4.95 4.68
N TYR A 140 5.36 5.76 3.66
CA TYR A 140 4.64 5.34 2.45
C TYR A 140 5.58 4.91 1.32
N ILE A 141 6.87 5.23 1.38
CA ILE A 141 7.84 4.82 0.35
C ILE A 141 7.92 3.29 0.22
N PRO A 142 8.00 2.48 1.30
CA PRO A 142 8.00 1.03 1.17
C PRO A 142 6.71 0.49 0.54
N GLN A 143 5.56 1.09 0.84
CA GLN A 143 4.27 0.71 0.24
C GLN A 143 4.29 0.96 -1.27
N ILE A 144 4.70 2.16 -1.69
CA ILE A 144 4.74 2.58 -3.09
C ILE A 144 5.71 1.71 -3.90
N GLN A 145 6.89 1.43 -3.35
CA GLN A 145 7.90 0.60 -4.02
C GLN A 145 7.42 -0.86 -4.13
N TRP A 146 6.72 -1.37 -3.11
CA TRP A 146 6.13 -2.70 -3.16
C TRP A 146 4.96 -2.82 -4.15
N GLN A 147 4.19 -1.75 -4.38
CA GLN A 147 3.20 -1.71 -5.46
C GLN A 147 3.85 -1.90 -6.82
N MET A 148 4.92 -1.15 -7.11
CA MET A 148 5.65 -1.31 -8.36
C MET A 148 6.29 -2.70 -8.48
N ALA A 149 6.80 -3.26 -7.39
CA ALA A 149 7.31 -4.65 -7.38
C ALA A 149 6.22 -5.68 -7.70
N SER A 150 5.03 -5.54 -7.08
CA SER A 150 3.93 -6.50 -7.20
C SER A 150 3.24 -6.42 -8.57
N VAL A 151 3.00 -5.22 -9.11
CA VAL A 151 2.39 -5.06 -10.44
C VAL A 151 3.37 -5.44 -11.56
N GLY A 152 4.67 -5.22 -11.34
CA GLY A 152 5.74 -5.70 -12.20
C GLY A 152 6.60 -4.60 -12.82
N ALA A 153 7.70 -5.01 -13.45
CA ALA A 153 8.79 -4.14 -13.91
C ALA A 153 8.38 -3.07 -14.96
N ASN A 154 7.20 -3.20 -15.57
CA ASN A 154 6.68 -2.21 -16.52
C ASN A 154 6.14 -0.96 -15.84
N VAL A 155 5.79 -1.02 -14.55
CA VAL A 155 5.41 0.16 -13.77
C VAL A 155 6.68 0.89 -13.34
N LYS A 156 6.86 2.10 -13.84
CA LYS A 156 8.07 2.90 -13.60
C LYS A 156 7.92 3.93 -12.49
N TRP A 157 6.68 4.30 -12.15
CA TRP A 157 6.41 5.30 -11.14
C TRP A 157 5.03 5.14 -10.51
N VAL A 158 4.87 5.76 -9.34
CA VAL A 158 3.59 5.98 -8.67
C VAL A 158 3.48 7.46 -8.32
N ASP A 159 2.38 8.10 -8.67
CA ASP A 159 2.08 9.44 -8.17
C ASP A 159 1.43 9.32 -6.79
N PHE A 160 2.12 9.83 -5.77
CA PHE A 160 1.58 9.97 -4.43
C PHE A 160 0.70 11.22 -4.36
N ILE A 161 -0.54 11.04 -3.89
CA ILE A 161 -1.55 12.08 -3.79
C ILE A 161 -1.93 12.24 -2.32
N SER A 162 -1.85 13.46 -1.80
CA SER A 162 -2.41 13.84 -0.51
C SER A 162 -3.55 14.81 -0.75
N TYR A 163 -4.74 14.49 -0.22
CA TYR A 163 -5.94 15.29 -0.43
C TYR A 163 -6.63 15.65 0.89
N ASN A 164 -7.03 16.91 1.05
CA ASN A 164 -7.93 17.31 2.14
C ASN A 164 -8.87 18.45 1.70
N PRO A 165 -10.20 18.27 1.74
CA PRO A 165 -11.17 19.26 1.24
C PRO A 165 -11.28 20.52 2.12
N ASN A 166 -10.76 20.52 3.34
CA ASN A 166 -10.88 21.64 4.27
C ASN A 166 -9.90 22.79 3.97
N PHE A 167 -9.01 22.60 2.99
CA PHE A 167 -8.04 23.61 2.56
C PHE A 167 -8.62 24.48 1.44
N PRO A 168 -8.06 25.69 1.21
CA PRO A 168 -8.33 26.46 0.00
C PRO A 168 -8.06 25.63 -1.26
N GLU A 169 -8.83 25.83 -2.33
CA GLU A 169 -8.81 25.01 -3.56
C GLU A 169 -7.39 24.72 -4.08
N ASN A 170 -6.51 25.72 -4.09
CA ASN A 170 -5.13 25.61 -4.57
C ASN A 170 -4.18 24.83 -3.63
N LEU A 171 -4.67 24.39 -2.46
CA LEU A 171 -3.93 23.64 -1.45
C LEU A 171 -4.62 22.32 -1.07
N GLN A 172 -5.79 21.99 -1.65
CA GLN A 172 -6.49 20.75 -1.30
C GLN A 172 -5.77 19.50 -1.80
N LEU A 173 -5.05 19.60 -2.92
CA LEU A 173 -4.39 18.48 -3.58
C LEU A 173 -2.89 18.71 -3.66
N PHE A 174 -2.11 17.78 -3.13
CA PHE A 174 -0.68 17.69 -3.33
C PHE A 174 -0.35 16.41 -4.09
N VAL A 175 0.43 16.51 -5.16
CA VAL A 175 0.86 15.39 -5.99
C VAL A 175 2.38 15.42 -6.12
N THR A 176 3.02 14.26 -5.93
CA THR A 176 4.44 14.12 -6.24
C THR A 176 4.73 12.71 -6.76
N ARG A 177 5.63 12.61 -7.73
CA ARG A 177 6.00 11.35 -8.36
C ARG A 177 7.08 10.63 -7.55
N VAL A 178 6.90 9.33 -7.37
CA VAL A 178 7.94 8.42 -6.86
C VAL A 178 8.33 7.48 -7.98
N GLU A 179 9.59 7.55 -8.39
CA GLU A 179 10.17 6.65 -9.38
C GLU A 179 10.48 5.28 -8.76
N ARG A 180 10.43 4.25 -9.59
CA ARG A 180 10.83 2.89 -9.23
C ARG A 180 12.31 2.87 -8.83
N ASP A 181 12.59 2.29 -7.67
CA ASP A 181 13.95 2.06 -7.18
C ASP A 181 14.18 0.55 -7.07
N ASP A 182 14.82 -0.03 -8.09
CA ASP A 182 15.08 -1.47 -8.16
C ASP A 182 16.02 -1.96 -7.06
N GLU A 183 16.98 -1.14 -6.62
CA GLU A 183 17.89 -1.51 -5.53
C GLU A 183 17.15 -1.56 -4.20
N TYR A 184 16.31 -0.57 -3.94
CA TYR A 184 15.49 -0.55 -2.74
C TYR A 184 14.44 -1.66 -2.76
N ILE A 185 13.77 -1.90 -3.90
CA ILE A 185 12.85 -3.04 -4.05
C ILE A 185 13.56 -4.36 -3.74
N ALA A 186 14.75 -4.59 -4.30
CA ALA A 186 15.52 -5.80 -4.01
C ALA A 186 15.82 -5.96 -2.50
N SER A 187 16.11 -4.85 -1.80
CA SER A 187 16.30 -4.86 -0.34
C SER A 187 15.00 -5.22 0.42
N LEU A 188 13.85 -4.72 -0.04
CA LEU A 188 12.55 -5.06 0.54
C LEU A 188 12.20 -6.53 0.31
N GLU A 189 12.49 -7.06 -0.88
CA GLU A 189 12.24 -8.47 -1.22
C GLU A 189 12.98 -9.43 -0.29
N VAL A 190 14.21 -9.10 0.10
CA VAL A 190 14.99 -9.89 1.07
C VAL A 190 14.29 -9.91 2.43
N GLU A 191 13.90 -8.75 2.95
CA GLU A 191 13.24 -8.64 4.26
C GLU A 191 11.85 -9.33 4.26
N VAL A 192 11.10 -9.24 3.17
CA VAL A 192 9.80 -9.91 3.03
C VAL A 192 9.93 -11.42 2.94
N LYS A 193 10.92 -11.94 2.19
CA LYS A 193 11.21 -13.38 2.12
C LYS A 193 11.56 -13.94 3.51
N GLN A 194 12.45 -13.25 4.23
CA GLN A 194 12.83 -13.64 5.59
C GLN A 194 11.62 -13.63 6.53
N PHE A 195 10.82 -12.56 6.50
CA PHE A 195 9.61 -12.46 7.33
C PHE A 195 8.60 -13.58 7.03
N LEU A 196 8.39 -13.92 5.77
CA LEU A 196 7.48 -15.01 5.37
C LEU A 196 7.98 -16.39 5.81
N GLU A 197 9.29 -16.62 5.80
CA GLU A 197 9.91 -17.84 6.33
C GLU A 197 9.69 -17.96 7.85
N GLU A 198 9.80 -16.85 8.59
CA GLU A 198 9.50 -16.81 10.02
C GLU A 198 8.02 -17.10 10.32
N VAL A 199 7.10 -16.55 9.50
CA VAL A 199 5.66 -16.86 9.59
C VAL A 199 5.42 -18.36 9.40
N GLU A 200 5.99 -18.97 8.36
CA GLU A 200 5.81 -20.39 8.07
C GLU A 200 6.40 -21.27 9.17
N THR A 201 7.63 -20.97 9.61
CA THR A 201 8.29 -21.67 10.72
C THR A 201 7.46 -21.62 11.99
N THR A 202 6.82 -20.48 12.28
CA THR A 202 5.95 -20.32 13.46
C THR A 202 4.70 -21.18 13.33
N ILE A 203 4.08 -21.25 12.15
CA ILE A 203 2.92 -22.10 11.89
C ILE A 203 3.27 -23.58 12.07
N LEU A 204 4.41 -24.03 11.55
CA LEU A 204 4.85 -25.42 11.67
C LEU A 204 5.03 -25.81 13.14
N LYS A 205 5.70 -24.97 13.93
CA LYS A 205 5.90 -25.20 15.38
C LYS A 205 4.59 -25.24 16.19
N LEU A 206 3.56 -24.53 15.76
CA LEU A 206 2.25 -24.53 16.44
C LEU A 206 1.39 -25.75 16.08
N LYS A 207 1.74 -26.48 15.02
CA LYS A 207 1.05 -27.69 14.56
C LYS A 207 1.68 -28.99 15.07
N GLU A 208 2.87 -28.90 15.67
CA GLU A 208 3.53 -29.99 16.41
C GLU A 208 2.85 -30.23 17.77
#